data_AF-A0A1F9PQ88-F1
#
_entry.id   AF-A0A1F9PQ88-F1
#
_cell.length_a   1.000
_cell.length_b   1.000
_cell.length_c   1.000
_cell.angle_alpha   90.00
_cell.angle_beta   90.00
_cell.angle_gamma   90.00
#
_symmetry.space_group_name_H-M   'P 1'
#
loop_
_entity.id
_entity.type
_entity.pdbx_description
1 polymer ?
#
loop_
_entity_poly.entity_id
_entity_poly.type
_entity_poly.pdbx_seq_one_letter_code
_entity_poly.pdbx_strand_id
1 'polypeptide(L)'
;MFASFHRLRPVRLLPLLLILVLAACATGAIRERILTMPVIEGATYLTQESCSDCHAEVAGRMASNVHGRLAEFERMGGPGGCQACHGAASLHVADGDTAKILQPGKLETDESAALCASCHNSGKLMDWTHSGHALAEVGCSDCHRIHNQEQPNKANLKEAEPQLCYGCHQEEMAKASFPSHHPIKEGKMTCSSCHNPHGAELTEELANALCFECHARYQGPFVFEHSPVQEDCGICHDPHGTVADNLLKQNEPFLCLQCHESHFHAMRIGSTTASSTLAFDANQLATEPANGTTIAASTAGIDFGNSHGQEGWAMAFGTKCTVCHSVVHGSDLPSQTSPTIGNNGEGFPDGGKGLTR
;
A
#
# COMPACT_ATOMS: atom_id res chain seq x y z
N MET A 1 14.20 58.24 39.49
CA MET A 1 14.87 56.97 39.16
C MET A 1 14.28 56.44 37.86
N PHE A 2 14.84 56.81 36.71
CA PHE A 2 14.42 56.32 35.40
C PHE A 2 15.45 55.27 34.95
N ALA A 3 15.03 54.00 34.88
CA ALA A 3 15.85 52.92 34.36
C ALA A 3 15.76 52.90 32.83
N SER A 4 16.92 53.01 32.18
CA SER A 4 17.07 53.10 30.74
C SER A 4 16.90 51.73 30.09
N PHE A 5 15.78 51.49 29.39
CA PHE A 5 15.63 50.33 28.50
C PHE A 5 16.51 50.52 27.26
N HIS A 6 17.59 49.73 27.15
CA HIS A 6 18.38 49.63 25.92
C HIS A 6 17.56 48.93 24.84
N ARG A 7 17.21 49.68 23.78
CA ARG A 7 16.70 49.14 22.51
C ARG A 7 17.77 48.25 21.89
N LEU A 8 17.63 46.93 22.04
CA LEU A 8 18.38 45.98 21.23
C LEU A 8 17.97 46.18 19.76
N ARG A 9 18.92 46.63 18.94
CA ARG A 9 18.73 46.81 17.50
C ARG A 9 18.43 45.45 16.85
N PRO A 10 17.35 45.31 16.05
CA PRO A 10 16.96 44.04 15.43
C PRO A 10 17.98 43.49 14.41
N VAL A 11 19.00 44.28 14.07
CA VAL A 11 20.01 43.96 13.04
C VAL A 11 20.97 42.83 13.45
N ARG A 12 21.13 42.53 14.74
CA ARG A 12 22.04 41.46 15.21
C ARG A 12 21.43 40.05 15.22
N LEU A 13 20.11 39.93 15.08
CA LEU A 13 19.42 38.62 15.04
C LEU A 13 19.24 38.07 13.62
N LEU A 14 19.32 38.94 12.61
CA LEU A 14 19.19 38.56 11.19
C LEU A 14 20.21 37.50 10.73
N PRO A 15 21.53 37.58 11.03
CA PRO A 15 22.48 36.56 10.59
C PRO A 15 22.30 35.23 11.32
N LEU A 16 21.87 35.24 12.58
CA LEU A 16 21.57 34.03 13.35
C LEU A 16 20.32 33.31 12.84
N LEU A 17 19.28 34.07 12.46
CA LEU A 17 18.09 33.53 11.81
C LEU A 17 18.41 32.96 10.42
N LEU A 18 19.28 33.62 9.65
CA LEU A 18 19.71 33.15 8.33
C LEU A 18 20.53 31.85 8.43
N ILE A 19 21.40 31.73 9.43
CA ILE A 19 22.17 30.50 9.70
C ILE A 19 21.25 29.36 10.16
N LEU A 20 20.24 29.63 10.97
CA LEU A 20 19.22 28.64 11.38
C LEU A 20 18.34 28.18 10.21
N VAL A 21 17.95 29.08 9.31
CA VAL A 21 17.18 28.76 8.11
C VAL A 21 18.04 27.96 7.10
N LEU A 22 19.31 28.31 6.93
CA LEU A 22 20.23 27.55 6.08
C LEU A 22 20.57 26.16 6.68
N ALA A 23 20.67 26.05 8.01
CA ALA A 23 20.80 24.77 8.69
C ALA A 23 19.52 23.92 8.55
N ALA A 24 18.33 24.54 8.64
CA ALA A 24 17.05 23.87 8.40
C ALA A 24 16.89 23.41 6.94
N CYS A 25 17.43 24.14 5.96
CA CYS A 25 17.50 23.71 4.57
C CYS A 25 18.50 22.57 4.34
N ALA A 26 19.58 22.50 5.11
CA ALA A 26 20.54 21.39 5.04
C ALA A 26 20.04 20.12 5.76
N THR A 27 19.15 20.27 6.75
CA THR A 27 18.48 19.16 7.45
C THR A 27 17.08 18.86 6.93
N GLY A 28 16.62 19.54 5.87
CA GLY A 28 15.52 19.10 5.01
C GLY A 28 16.01 17.88 4.23
N ALA A 29 16.22 16.81 4.99
CA ALA A 29 17.12 15.72 4.69
C ALA A 29 16.74 15.04 3.38
N ILE A 30 17.75 14.86 2.54
CA ILE A 30 17.77 13.93 1.44
C ILE A 30 17.18 12.60 1.96
N ARG A 31 15.98 12.24 1.50
CA ARG A 31 15.31 10.97 1.83
C ARG A 31 15.89 9.82 0.99
N GLU A 32 17.17 9.91 0.69
CA GLU A 32 17.90 8.99 -0.17
C GLU A 32 19.13 8.47 0.57
N ARG A 33 19.35 7.17 0.48
CA ARG A 33 20.57 6.55 0.99
C ARG A 33 21.67 6.58 -0.05
N ILE A 34 22.85 7.09 0.33
CA ILE A 34 23.99 7.21 -0.58
C ILE A 34 24.77 5.89 -0.58
N LEU A 35 24.78 5.21 -1.72
CA LEU A 35 25.53 3.97 -1.90
C LEU A 35 27.01 4.27 -2.15
N THR A 36 27.88 3.84 -1.24
CA THR A 36 29.33 3.96 -1.37
C THR A 36 29.94 2.60 -1.67
N MET A 37 30.66 2.51 -2.79
CA MET A 37 31.29 1.26 -3.23
C MET A 37 32.56 0.98 -2.40
N PRO A 38 32.60 -0.08 -1.56
CA PRO A 38 33.81 -0.43 -0.81
C PRO A 38 34.91 -0.97 -1.73
N VAL A 39 36.17 -0.63 -1.43
CA VAL A 39 37.35 -1.09 -2.19
C VAL A 39 38.46 -1.46 -1.20
N ILE A 40 39.15 -2.57 -1.46
CA ILE A 40 40.39 -2.93 -0.77
C ILE A 40 41.56 -2.28 -1.52
N GLU A 41 42.16 -1.23 -0.92
CA GLU A 41 43.26 -0.51 -1.55
C GLU A 41 44.48 -1.42 -1.83
N GLY A 42 45.08 -1.27 -3.00
CA GLY A 42 46.26 -2.05 -3.42
C GLY A 42 45.98 -3.49 -3.85
N ALA A 43 44.73 -3.97 -3.75
CA ALA A 43 44.34 -5.27 -4.28
C ALA A 43 44.11 -5.21 -5.81
N THR A 44 44.38 -6.32 -6.48
CA THR A 44 44.21 -6.51 -7.92
C THR A 44 43.27 -7.68 -8.23
N TYR A 45 42.66 -7.65 -9.42
CA TYR A 45 41.82 -8.73 -9.90
C TYR A 45 42.66 -9.94 -10.31
N LEU A 46 42.15 -11.14 -10.03
CA LEU A 46 42.77 -12.42 -10.34
C LEU A 46 41.85 -13.26 -11.23
N THR A 47 42.33 -14.43 -11.64
CA THR A 47 41.49 -15.40 -12.34
C THR A 47 40.54 -16.10 -11.37
N GLN A 48 39.38 -16.52 -11.87
CA GLN A 48 38.39 -17.26 -11.08
C GLN A 48 38.96 -18.55 -10.46
N GLU A 49 39.88 -19.22 -11.18
CA GLU A 49 40.58 -20.43 -10.74
C GLU A 49 41.32 -20.23 -9.41
N SER A 50 41.92 -19.04 -9.25
CA SER A 50 42.64 -18.65 -8.01
C SER A 50 41.74 -18.70 -6.77
N CYS A 51 40.41 -18.61 -6.95
CA CYS A 51 39.43 -18.70 -5.88
C CYS A 51 38.94 -20.15 -5.69
N SER A 52 38.63 -20.84 -6.79
CA SER A 52 38.00 -22.18 -6.74
C SER A 52 38.94 -23.28 -6.24
N ASP A 53 40.25 -23.10 -6.34
CA ASP A 53 41.24 -24.07 -5.85
C ASP A 53 41.14 -24.27 -4.32
N CYS A 54 40.82 -23.20 -3.58
CA CYS A 54 40.60 -23.25 -2.13
C CYS A 54 39.11 -23.32 -1.76
N HIS A 55 38.22 -22.71 -2.56
CA HIS A 55 36.77 -22.63 -2.29
C HIS A 55 35.93 -23.53 -3.20
N ALA A 56 36.41 -24.76 -3.46
CA ALA A 56 35.78 -25.69 -4.40
C ALA A 56 34.30 -25.99 -4.10
N GLU A 57 33.93 -26.12 -2.82
CA GLU A 57 32.53 -26.36 -2.42
C GLU A 57 31.61 -25.19 -2.77
N VAL A 58 32.05 -23.96 -2.47
CA VAL A 58 31.28 -22.74 -2.75
C VAL A 58 31.20 -22.50 -4.25
N ALA A 59 32.30 -22.72 -4.97
CA ALA A 59 32.32 -22.67 -6.44
C ALA A 59 31.32 -23.67 -7.04
N GLY A 60 31.26 -24.89 -6.50
CA GLY A 60 30.28 -25.90 -6.91
C GLY A 60 28.83 -25.47 -6.68
N ARG A 61 28.52 -24.85 -5.53
CA ARG A 61 27.18 -24.30 -5.25
C ARG A 61 26.83 -23.15 -6.17
N MET A 62 27.77 -22.23 -6.41
CA MET A 62 27.57 -21.07 -7.27
C MET A 62 27.36 -21.44 -8.74
N ALA A 63 27.88 -22.58 -9.21
CA ALA A 63 27.66 -23.05 -10.58
C ALA A 63 26.18 -23.28 -10.92
N SER A 64 25.32 -23.51 -9.91
CA SER A 64 23.87 -23.62 -10.09
C SER A 64 23.13 -22.27 -10.03
N ASN A 65 23.76 -21.24 -9.45
CA ASN A 65 23.18 -19.91 -9.30
C ASN A 65 23.25 -19.15 -10.65
N VAL A 66 22.29 -18.26 -10.89
CA VAL A 66 22.33 -17.30 -12.01
C VAL A 66 23.61 -16.46 -11.98
N HIS A 67 24.02 -15.95 -10.81
CA HIS A 67 25.21 -15.11 -10.68
C HIS A 67 26.52 -15.85 -10.99
N GLY A 68 26.57 -17.17 -10.77
CA GLY A 68 27.74 -17.98 -11.11
C GLY A 68 27.79 -18.41 -12.58
N ARG A 69 26.73 -18.19 -13.35
CA ARG A 69 26.62 -18.57 -14.77
C ARG A 69 26.59 -17.39 -15.73
N LEU A 70 26.81 -16.17 -15.23
CA LEU A 70 26.78 -14.95 -16.05
C LEU A 70 27.87 -14.97 -17.13
N ALA A 71 27.46 -14.75 -18.37
CA ALA A 71 28.37 -14.54 -19.48
C ALA A 71 28.99 -13.13 -19.43
N GLU A 72 30.11 -12.93 -20.13
CA GLU A 72 30.81 -11.62 -20.17
C GLU A 72 29.89 -10.48 -20.61
N PHE A 73 29.07 -10.69 -21.63
CA PHE A 73 28.17 -9.66 -22.16
C PHE A 73 27.04 -9.29 -21.18
N GLU A 74 26.69 -10.16 -20.23
CA GLU A 74 25.64 -9.92 -19.23
C GLU A 74 26.15 -9.09 -18.05
N ARG A 75 27.47 -8.96 -17.90
CA ARG A 75 28.12 -8.26 -16.80
C ARG A 75 28.33 -6.76 -17.04
N MET A 76 27.89 -6.23 -18.19
CA MET A 76 28.02 -4.81 -18.53
C MET A 76 29.47 -4.29 -18.41
N GLY A 77 30.46 -5.14 -18.69
CA GLY A 77 31.89 -4.81 -18.56
C GLY A 77 32.43 -4.87 -17.12
N GLY A 78 31.62 -5.28 -16.14
CA GLY A 78 32.02 -5.50 -14.75
C GLY A 78 32.79 -6.82 -14.54
N PRO A 79 33.57 -6.92 -13.44
CA PRO A 79 34.34 -8.12 -13.12
C PRO A 79 33.42 -9.35 -12.98
N GLY A 80 33.89 -10.49 -13.48
CA GLY A 80 33.16 -11.76 -13.43
C GLY A 80 33.54 -12.63 -12.23
N GLY A 81 32.69 -13.62 -11.95
CA GLY A 81 32.97 -14.63 -10.94
C GLY A 81 32.93 -14.11 -9.51
N CYS A 82 33.73 -14.69 -8.61
CA CYS A 82 33.73 -14.35 -7.18
C CYS A 82 34.00 -12.87 -6.95
N GLN A 83 34.91 -12.30 -7.74
CA GLN A 83 35.41 -10.94 -7.58
C GLN A 83 34.40 -9.87 -8.06
N ALA A 84 33.30 -10.29 -8.69
CA ALA A 84 32.16 -9.42 -8.98
C ALA A 84 31.53 -8.84 -7.71
N CYS A 85 31.45 -9.65 -6.65
CA CYS A 85 30.85 -9.26 -5.37
C CYS A 85 31.88 -9.12 -4.25
N HIS A 86 33.00 -9.85 -4.34
CA HIS A 86 34.06 -9.85 -3.33
C HIS A 86 35.18 -8.84 -3.62
N GLY A 87 35.14 -8.17 -4.78
CA GLY A 87 36.14 -7.21 -5.20
C GLY A 87 37.49 -7.84 -5.56
N ALA A 88 38.51 -6.98 -5.68
CA ALA A 88 39.88 -7.41 -5.92
C ALA A 88 40.42 -8.24 -4.74
N ALA A 89 40.98 -9.42 -5.02
CA ALA A 89 41.27 -10.45 -4.01
C ALA A 89 42.76 -10.81 -3.90
N SER A 90 43.67 -10.16 -4.63
CA SER A 90 45.09 -10.56 -4.64
C SER A 90 45.76 -10.53 -3.27
N LEU A 91 45.41 -9.57 -2.42
CA LEU A 91 45.91 -9.48 -1.05
C LEU A 91 45.37 -10.61 -0.17
N HIS A 92 44.10 -11.01 -0.35
CA HIS A 92 43.52 -12.16 0.35
C HIS A 92 44.14 -13.48 -0.10
N VAL A 93 44.36 -13.66 -1.41
CA VAL A 93 44.97 -14.89 -1.94
C VAL A 93 46.42 -15.06 -1.47
N ALA A 94 47.13 -13.96 -1.17
CA ALA A 94 48.53 -14.02 -0.75
C ALA A 94 48.75 -14.67 0.63
N ASP A 95 47.81 -14.48 1.58
CA ASP A 95 47.99 -14.96 2.96
C ASP A 95 46.72 -15.56 3.61
N GLY A 96 45.59 -15.58 2.89
CA GLY A 96 44.32 -16.12 3.35
C GLY A 96 43.55 -15.21 4.31
N ASP A 97 43.99 -13.97 4.54
CA ASP A 97 43.34 -13.07 5.49
C ASP A 97 41.98 -12.58 4.98
N THR A 98 40.91 -12.94 5.68
CA THR A 98 39.53 -12.56 5.33
C THR A 98 39.24 -11.07 5.47
N ALA A 99 40.09 -10.30 6.16
CA ALA A 99 39.96 -8.83 6.23
C ALA A 99 40.38 -8.14 4.92
N LYS A 100 41.08 -8.85 4.02
CA LYS A 100 41.61 -8.33 2.76
C LYS A 100 40.74 -8.66 1.55
N ILE A 101 39.48 -9.00 1.78
CA ILE A 101 38.47 -9.29 0.76
C ILE A 101 37.12 -8.77 1.24
N LEU A 102 36.28 -8.30 0.32
CA LEU A 102 34.96 -7.81 0.69
C LEU A 102 34.08 -8.99 1.14
N GLN A 103 33.34 -8.81 2.23
CA GLN A 103 32.42 -9.82 2.74
C GLN A 103 31.02 -9.21 2.77
N PRO A 104 30.20 -9.36 1.70
CA PRO A 104 28.93 -8.65 1.57
C PRO A 104 28.02 -8.73 2.80
N GLY A 105 27.93 -9.90 3.44
CA GLY A 105 27.13 -10.09 4.65
C GLY A 105 27.71 -9.51 5.96
N LYS A 106 28.88 -8.86 5.92
CA LYS A 106 29.50 -8.15 7.04
C LYS A 106 29.75 -6.66 6.77
N LEU A 107 29.46 -6.21 5.55
CA LEU A 107 29.56 -4.81 5.19
C LEU A 107 28.38 -4.04 5.80
N GLU A 108 28.53 -2.73 5.93
CA GLU A 108 27.40 -1.87 6.21
C GLU A 108 26.36 -2.01 5.10
N THR A 109 25.08 -1.81 5.42
CA THR A 109 24.00 -2.15 4.48
C THR A 109 24.03 -1.31 3.20
N ASP A 110 24.59 -0.10 3.26
CA ASP A 110 24.88 0.75 2.08
C ASP A 110 25.99 0.20 1.20
N GLU A 111 27.08 -0.23 1.82
CA GLU A 111 28.24 -0.77 1.11
C GLU A 111 27.87 -2.10 0.45
N SER A 112 27.10 -2.95 1.15
CA SER A 112 26.55 -4.17 0.57
C SER A 112 25.54 -3.86 -0.55
N ALA A 113 24.70 -2.84 -0.41
CA ALA A 113 23.75 -2.46 -1.45
C ALA A 113 24.48 -1.88 -2.68
N ALA A 114 25.55 -1.10 -2.49
CA ALA A 114 26.37 -0.56 -3.57
C ALA A 114 26.95 -1.67 -4.47
N LEU A 115 27.42 -2.77 -3.86
CA LEU A 115 27.89 -3.95 -4.60
C LEU A 115 26.80 -4.50 -5.52
N CYS A 116 25.59 -4.68 -5.00
CA CYS A 116 24.47 -5.23 -5.76
C CYS A 116 24.00 -4.27 -6.84
N ALA A 117 23.83 -2.99 -6.48
CA ALA A 117 23.36 -1.92 -7.36
C ALA A 117 24.37 -1.54 -8.44
N SER A 118 25.64 -1.94 -8.33
CA SER A 118 26.60 -1.80 -9.44
C SER A 118 26.13 -2.49 -10.73
N CYS A 119 25.30 -3.54 -10.61
CA CYS A 119 24.63 -4.21 -11.72
C CYS A 119 23.09 -4.14 -11.63
N HIS A 120 22.51 -4.24 -10.44
CA HIS A 120 21.07 -4.21 -10.19
C HIS A 120 20.54 -2.79 -9.96
N ASN A 121 20.81 -1.88 -10.90
CA ASN A 121 20.38 -0.48 -10.83
C ASN A 121 19.20 -0.16 -11.74
N SER A 122 18.48 -1.16 -12.25
CA SER A 122 17.43 -0.96 -13.25
C SER A 122 16.13 -1.66 -12.93
N GLY A 123 15.05 -1.27 -13.63
CA GLY A 123 13.72 -1.85 -13.48
C GLY A 123 13.16 -1.67 -12.07
N LYS A 124 12.78 -2.78 -11.44
CA LYS A 124 12.17 -2.77 -10.09
C LYS A 124 13.12 -2.34 -8.97
N LEU A 125 14.41 -2.16 -9.22
CA LEU A 125 15.40 -1.77 -8.22
C LEU A 125 15.86 -0.31 -8.33
N MET A 126 15.35 0.45 -9.30
CA MET A 126 15.76 1.85 -9.54
C MET A 126 15.60 2.74 -8.30
N ASP A 127 14.55 2.51 -7.51
CA ASP A 127 14.19 3.35 -6.36
C ASP A 127 14.68 2.79 -5.02
N TRP A 128 15.63 1.84 -5.04
CA TRP A 128 16.12 1.18 -3.83
C TRP A 128 16.56 2.17 -2.75
N THR A 129 17.32 3.20 -3.13
CA THR A 129 17.88 4.20 -2.21
C THR A 129 16.80 5.03 -1.48
N HIS A 130 15.57 5.02 -1.99
CA HIS A 130 14.41 5.71 -1.41
C HIS A 130 13.40 4.75 -0.78
N SER A 131 13.63 3.44 -0.88
CA SER A 131 12.71 2.44 -0.35
C SER A 131 12.65 2.47 1.18
N GLY A 132 11.47 2.18 1.74
CA GLY A 132 11.31 2.06 3.19
C GLY A 132 12.26 1.03 3.81
N HIS A 133 12.61 -0.03 3.07
CA HIS A 133 13.60 -1.02 3.51
C HIS A 133 15.02 -0.45 3.58
N ALA A 134 15.47 0.25 2.54
CA ALA A 134 16.80 0.86 2.55
C ALA A 134 16.94 1.91 3.66
N LEU A 135 15.90 2.73 3.86
CA LEU A 135 15.82 3.75 4.92
C LEU A 135 15.74 3.14 6.32
N ALA A 136 15.23 1.92 6.46
CA ALA A 136 15.23 1.13 7.68
C ALA A 136 16.50 0.27 7.85
N GLU A 137 17.54 0.53 7.06
CA GLU A 137 18.83 -0.17 7.10
C GLU A 137 18.74 -1.67 6.79
N VAL A 138 17.70 -2.13 6.09
CA VAL A 138 17.59 -3.50 5.60
C VAL A 138 18.46 -3.67 4.35
N GLY A 139 19.41 -4.60 4.39
CA GLY A 139 20.29 -4.92 3.27
C GLY A 139 19.72 -5.96 2.33
N CYS A 140 20.24 -6.01 1.10
CA CYS A 140 19.83 -7.01 0.10
C CYS A 140 20.02 -8.45 0.64
N SER A 141 21.10 -8.65 1.39
CA SER A 141 21.43 -9.95 1.98
C SER A 141 20.55 -10.35 3.15
N ASP A 142 19.65 -9.48 3.65
CA ASP A 142 18.67 -9.85 4.67
C ASP A 142 17.56 -10.71 4.07
N CYS A 143 17.17 -10.43 2.84
CA CYS A 143 16.17 -11.17 2.08
C CYS A 143 16.78 -12.22 1.15
N HIS A 144 17.95 -11.94 0.55
CA HIS A 144 18.55 -12.80 -0.47
C HIS A 144 19.73 -13.63 0.06
N ARG A 145 19.91 -14.84 -0.50
CA ARG A 145 21.03 -15.74 -0.23
C ARG A 145 21.64 -16.23 -1.55
N ILE A 146 22.89 -15.85 -1.78
CA ILE A 146 23.59 -16.10 -3.05
C ILE A 146 24.37 -17.44 -3.03
N HIS A 147 25.06 -17.75 -1.92
CA HIS A 147 25.97 -18.90 -1.83
C HIS A 147 25.31 -20.27 -1.56
N ASN A 148 24.03 -20.31 -1.16
CA ASN A 148 23.36 -21.58 -0.86
C ASN A 148 21.98 -21.64 -1.52
N GLN A 149 21.81 -22.63 -2.40
CA GLN A 149 20.57 -22.95 -3.09
C GLN A 149 20.26 -24.44 -2.83
N GLU A 150 19.99 -24.81 -1.57
CA GLU A 150 19.42 -26.13 -1.28
C GLU A 150 18.03 -26.29 -1.90
N GLN A 151 17.34 -25.17 -2.21
CA GLN A 151 16.17 -25.16 -3.07
C GLN A 151 16.21 -23.93 -3.99
N PRO A 152 16.05 -24.11 -5.32
CA PRO A 152 16.01 -23.01 -6.26
C PRO A 152 14.69 -22.26 -6.11
N ASN A 153 14.67 -21.21 -5.31
CA ASN A 153 13.62 -20.22 -5.40
C ASN A 153 13.98 -19.22 -6.52
N LYS A 154 12.97 -18.78 -7.28
CA LYS A 154 13.14 -18.00 -8.52
C LYS A 154 13.95 -16.69 -8.34
N ALA A 155 14.16 -16.22 -7.12
CA ALA A 155 14.81 -14.94 -6.81
C ALA A 155 15.92 -15.04 -5.74
N ASN A 156 16.45 -16.23 -5.45
CA ASN A 156 17.49 -16.42 -4.42
C ASN A 156 17.08 -15.89 -3.03
N LEU A 157 15.82 -16.03 -2.61
CA LEU A 157 15.38 -15.59 -1.29
C LEU A 157 15.90 -16.52 -0.19
N LYS A 158 16.05 -16.04 1.04
CA LYS A 158 16.35 -16.91 2.20
C LYS A 158 15.17 -17.82 2.55
N GLU A 159 13.96 -17.33 2.28
CA GLU A 159 12.70 -18.01 2.56
C GLU A 159 11.66 -17.58 1.51
N ALA A 160 10.63 -18.40 1.29
CA ALA A 160 9.57 -18.05 0.36
C ALA A 160 8.61 -17.02 0.96
N GLU A 161 8.00 -16.19 0.11
CA GLU A 161 6.85 -15.39 0.50
C GLU A 161 5.65 -16.31 0.83
N PRO A 162 4.84 -15.99 1.85
CA PRO A 162 4.87 -14.74 2.64
C PRO A 162 5.78 -14.79 3.89
N GLN A 163 6.35 -15.94 4.24
CA GLN A 163 7.05 -16.14 5.51
C GLN A 163 8.26 -15.22 5.68
N LEU A 164 9.01 -14.98 4.60
CA LEU A 164 10.12 -14.02 4.61
C LEU A 164 9.67 -12.63 5.09
N CYS A 165 8.52 -12.16 4.63
CA CYS A 165 7.98 -10.84 4.96
C CYS A 165 7.47 -10.82 6.42
N TYR A 166 6.82 -11.90 6.85
CA TYR A 166 6.26 -12.02 8.21
C TYR A 166 7.32 -12.07 9.32
N GLY A 167 8.59 -12.35 8.97
CA GLY A 167 9.70 -12.21 9.92
C GLY A 167 9.74 -10.82 10.58
N CYS A 168 9.33 -9.77 9.86
CA CYS A 168 9.25 -8.40 10.35
C CYS A 168 7.82 -7.84 10.34
N HIS A 169 7.02 -8.10 9.29
CA HIS A 169 5.67 -7.57 9.11
C HIS A 169 4.61 -8.43 9.81
N GLN A 170 4.67 -8.49 11.15
CA GLN A 170 3.80 -9.35 11.96
C GLN A 170 2.35 -8.89 12.01
N GLU A 171 2.09 -7.58 11.91
CA GLU A 171 0.72 -7.05 11.84
C GLU A 171 0.00 -7.55 10.58
N GLU A 172 0.70 -7.57 9.44
CA GLU A 172 0.14 -8.06 8.18
C GLU A 172 -0.04 -9.58 8.19
N MET A 173 0.82 -10.32 8.91
CA MET A 173 0.60 -11.74 9.19
C MET A 173 -0.72 -11.98 9.93
N ALA A 174 -1.03 -11.12 10.91
CA ALA A 174 -2.26 -11.22 11.68
C ALA A 174 -3.48 -10.89 10.81
N LYS A 175 -3.44 -9.79 10.04
CA LYS A 175 -4.53 -9.39 9.14
C LYS A 175 -4.80 -10.42 8.05
N ALA A 176 -3.75 -11.00 7.47
CA ALA A 176 -3.87 -12.10 6.50
C ALA A 176 -4.47 -13.38 7.10
N SER A 177 -4.71 -13.44 8.42
CA SER A 177 -5.42 -14.53 9.09
C SER A 177 -6.84 -14.17 9.51
N PHE A 178 -7.32 -12.95 9.28
CA PHE A 178 -8.69 -12.57 9.55
C PHE A 178 -9.69 -13.26 8.62
N PRO A 179 -10.99 -13.35 8.97
CA PRO A 179 -11.97 -14.03 8.13
C PRO A 179 -12.07 -13.50 6.70
N SER A 180 -11.92 -12.18 6.51
CA SER A 180 -11.83 -11.56 5.18
C SER A 180 -10.40 -11.09 4.95
N HIS A 181 -9.72 -11.67 3.97
CA HIS A 181 -8.37 -11.32 3.56
C HIS A 181 -8.19 -11.65 2.07
N HIS A 182 -7.21 -11.02 1.44
CA HIS A 182 -6.72 -11.46 0.15
C HIS A 182 -6.04 -12.84 0.29
N PRO A 183 -6.09 -13.73 -0.73
CA PRO A 183 -5.71 -15.13 -0.59
C PRO A 183 -4.18 -15.40 -0.57
N ILE A 184 -3.44 -14.63 0.23
CA ILE A 184 -2.00 -14.76 0.49
C ILE A 184 -1.74 -16.03 1.31
N LYS A 185 -2.53 -16.27 2.35
CA LYS A 185 -2.40 -17.44 3.24
C LYS A 185 -2.69 -18.76 2.50
N GLU A 186 -3.60 -18.72 1.54
CA GLU A 186 -3.94 -19.82 0.65
C GLU A 186 -2.90 -20.02 -0.48
N GLY A 187 -1.89 -19.16 -0.57
CA GLY A 187 -0.82 -19.25 -1.56
C GLY A 187 -1.26 -18.93 -3.00
N LYS A 188 -2.39 -18.24 -3.18
CA LYS A 188 -2.87 -17.83 -4.52
C LYS A 188 -2.28 -16.50 -4.98
N MET A 189 -1.68 -15.75 -4.06
CA MET A 189 -0.97 -14.51 -4.31
C MET A 189 0.16 -14.32 -3.30
N THR A 190 1.03 -13.35 -3.55
CA THR A 190 2.19 -13.01 -2.70
C THR A 190 2.18 -11.53 -2.34
N CYS A 191 2.96 -11.13 -1.33
CA CYS A 191 3.14 -9.72 -0.97
C CYS A 191 3.64 -8.91 -2.17
N SER A 192 4.58 -9.51 -2.93
CA SER A 192 5.15 -8.96 -4.16
C SER A 192 4.19 -8.85 -5.34
N SER A 193 2.98 -9.41 -5.24
CA SER A 193 1.90 -9.17 -6.22
C SER A 193 1.36 -7.74 -6.13
N CYS A 194 1.53 -7.10 -4.97
CA CYS A 194 1.04 -5.73 -4.70
C CYS A 194 2.19 -4.76 -4.41
N HIS A 195 3.20 -5.19 -3.64
CA HIS A 195 4.29 -4.32 -3.20
C HIS A 195 5.60 -4.60 -3.96
N ASN A 196 6.36 -3.56 -4.26
CA ASN A 196 7.76 -3.72 -4.65
C ASN A 196 8.67 -3.55 -3.43
N PRO A 197 9.26 -4.63 -2.88
CA PRO A 197 10.11 -4.54 -1.70
C PRO A 197 11.42 -3.78 -1.96
N HIS A 198 11.76 -3.50 -3.22
CA HIS A 198 12.97 -2.78 -3.60
C HIS A 198 12.76 -1.28 -3.84
N GLY A 199 11.57 -0.75 -3.54
CA GLY A 199 11.27 0.65 -3.81
C GLY A 199 10.44 0.83 -5.08
N ALA A 200 9.28 1.43 -4.87
CA ALA A 200 8.42 2.13 -5.80
C ALA A 200 7.32 2.67 -4.89
N GLU A 201 7.26 3.99 -4.67
CA GLU A 201 6.15 4.51 -3.88
C GLU A 201 4.85 4.30 -4.64
N LEU A 202 3.94 3.53 -4.03
CA LEU A 202 2.53 3.57 -4.39
C LEU A 202 2.04 4.94 -3.96
N THR A 203 2.12 5.91 -4.86
CA THR A 203 1.49 7.21 -4.60
C THR A 203 -0.01 7.01 -4.42
N GLU A 204 -0.66 7.92 -3.72
CA GLU A 204 -2.12 7.88 -3.54
C GLU A 204 -2.84 7.79 -4.91
N GLU A 205 -2.32 8.48 -5.93
CA GLU A 205 -2.84 8.44 -7.30
C GLU A 205 -2.68 7.07 -8.00
N LEU A 206 -1.67 6.28 -7.62
CA LEU A 206 -1.40 4.95 -8.19
C LEU A 206 -1.98 3.81 -7.34
N ALA A 207 -2.46 4.07 -6.13
CA ALA A 207 -3.00 3.05 -5.24
C ALA A 207 -4.20 2.31 -5.87
N ASN A 208 -5.13 3.05 -6.50
CA ASN A 208 -6.27 2.45 -7.20
C ASN A 208 -5.84 1.65 -8.44
N ALA A 209 -4.81 2.10 -9.15
CA ALA A 209 -4.31 1.42 -10.34
C ALA A 209 -3.87 -0.01 -10.02
N LEU A 210 -3.24 -0.22 -8.85
CA LEU A 210 -2.86 -1.55 -8.38
C LEU A 210 -4.08 -2.45 -8.17
N CYS A 211 -5.16 -1.91 -7.58
CA CYS A 211 -6.40 -2.65 -7.41
C CYS A 211 -6.97 -3.09 -8.76
N PHE A 212 -6.92 -2.21 -9.78
CA PHE A 212 -7.49 -2.48 -11.10
C PHE A 212 -6.74 -3.52 -11.94
N GLU A 213 -5.48 -3.84 -11.60
CA GLU A 213 -4.75 -4.96 -12.24
C GLU A 213 -5.52 -6.28 -12.14
N CYS A 214 -6.28 -6.46 -11.05
CA CYS A 214 -7.16 -7.61 -10.84
C CYS A 214 -8.65 -7.25 -10.82
N HIS A 215 -9.00 -6.06 -10.30
CA HIS A 215 -10.37 -5.61 -10.13
C HIS A 215 -10.82 -4.61 -11.21
N ALA A 216 -10.45 -4.87 -12.46
CA ALA A 216 -10.74 -4.02 -13.62
C ALA A 216 -12.22 -3.63 -13.77
N ARG A 217 -13.14 -4.46 -13.27
CA ARG A 217 -14.59 -4.17 -13.28
C ARG A 217 -15.00 -2.90 -12.54
N TYR A 218 -14.12 -2.32 -11.71
CA TYR A 218 -14.39 -1.13 -10.91
C TYR A 218 -13.63 0.12 -11.38
N GLN A 219 -12.86 0.02 -12.47
CA GLN A 219 -11.99 1.10 -12.92
C GLN A 219 -12.74 2.31 -13.51
N GLY A 220 -13.99 2.12 -13.95
CA GLY A 220 -14.76 3.17 -14.62
C GLY A 220 -14.18 3.56 -16.00
N PRO A 221 -14.61 4.69 -16.57
CA PRO A 221 -15.54 5.65 -15.98
C PRO A 221 -16.98 5.12 -15.98
N PHE A 222 -17.71 5.34 -14.89
CA PHE A 222 -19.15 5.07 -14.83
C PHE A 222 -19.97 6.36 -14.97
N VAL A 223 -21.21 6.28 -15.46
CA VAL A 223 -22.11 7.44 -15.48
C VAL A 223 -22.42 7.97 -14.07
N PHE A 224 -22.57 7.05 -13.11
CA PHE A 224 -22.80 7.36 -11.70
C PHE A 224 -21.72 6.69 -10.87
N GLU A 225 -20.72 7.46 -10.47
CA GLU A 225 -19.60 6.98 -9.65
C GLU A 225 -19.78 7.37 -8.19
N HIS A 226 -19.27 6.54 -7.29
CA HIS A 226 -19.23 6.85 -5.87
C HIS A 226 -17.90 7.51 -5.55
N SER A 227 -17.89 8.81 -5.17
CA SER A 227 -16.65 9.62 -5.11
C SER A 227 -15.51 8.97 -4.31
N PRO A 228 -15.75 8.38 -3.11
CA PRO A 228 -14.72 7.63 -2.39
C PRO A 228 -13.99 6.54 -3.19
N VAL A 229 -14.65 5.88 -4.16
CA VAL A 229 -14.04 4.81 -4.96
C VAL A 229 -13.11 5.37 -6.04
N GLN A 230 -13.37 6.58 -6.52
CA GLN A 230 -12.46 7.26 -7.46
C GLN A 230 -11.20 7.76 -6.76
N GLU A 231 -11.34 8.16 -5.50
CA GLU A 231 -10.26 8.73 -4.70
C GLU A 231 -9.32 7.63 -4.20
N ASP A 232 -9.82 6.69 -3.38
CA ASP A 232 -9.00 5.62 -2.80
C ASP A 232 -9.87 4.44 -2.34
N CYS A 233 -9.65 3.25 -2.91
CA CYS A 233 -10.28 2.00 -2.48
C CYS A 233 -10.08 1.75 -0.98
N GLY A 234 -8.94 2.19 -0.45
CA GLY A 234 -8.53 2.14 0.95
C GLY A 234 -9.42 2.95 1.89
N ILE A 235 -10.24 3.88 1.41
CA ILE A 235 -11.19 4.61 2.29
C ILE A 235 -12.14 3.62 2.98
N CYS A 236 -12.60 2.62 2.22
CA CYS A 236 -13.53 1.61 2.72
C CYS A 236 -12.85 0.27 3.01
N HIS A 237 -11.80 -0.10 2.25
CA HIS A 237 -11.16 -1.41 2.34
C HIS A 237 -9.81 -1.38 3.08
N ASP A 238 -9.49 -2.45 3.81
CA ASP A 238 -8.12 -2.76 4.21
C ASP A 238 -7.66 -4.00 3.41
N PRO A 239 -6.74 -3.85 2.44
CA PRO A 239 -6.38 -4.93 1.53
C PRO A 239 -5.68 -6.11 2.23
N HIS A 240 -5.14 -5.94 3.43
CA HIS A 240 -4.42 -7.02 4.11
C HIS A 240 -5.36 -7.95 4.88
N GLY A 241 -6.51 -7.45 5.30
CA GLY A 241 -7.58 -8.24 5.90
C GLY A 241 -8.34 -7.50 6.99
N THR A 242 -9.61 -7.86 7.16
CA THR A 242 -10.50 -7.34 8.19
C THR A 242 -11.40 -8.44 8.75
N VAL A 243 -11.97 -8.16 9.92
CA VAL A 243 -13.01 -9.01 10.52
C VAL A 243 -14.36 -8.89 9.83
N ALA A 244 -14.61 -7.77 9.13
CA ALA A 244 -15.81 -7.55 8.35
C ALA A 244 -15.69 -8.24 6.99
N ASP A 245 -16.84 -8.65 6.42
CA ASP A 245 -16.84 -9.21 5.06
C ASP A 245 -16.33 -8.20 4.02
N ASN A 246 -15.82 -8.72 2.90
CA ASN A 246 -15.33 -7.93 1.76
C ASN A 246 -14.22 -6.93 2.12
N LEU A 247 -13.35 -7.26 3.07
CA LEU A 247 -12.20 -6.42 3.46
C LEU A 247 -12.61 -5.03 3.99
N LEU A 248 -13.86 -4.85 4.42
CA LEU A 248 -14.31 -3.54 4.87
C LEU A 248 -13.66 -3.15 6.20
N LYS A 249 -13.21 -1.89 6.33
CA LYS A 249 -12.66 -1.34 7.58
C LYS A 249 -13.67 -1.35 8.72
N GLN A 250 -14.96 -1.32 8.39
CA GLN A 250 -16.06 -1.40 9.35
C GLN A 250 -17.25 -2.15 8.77
N ASN A 251 -18.01 -2.83 9.63
CA ASN A 251 -19.27 -3.48 9.24
C ASN A 251 -20.33 -2.44 8.86
N GLU A 252 -21.15 -2.79 7.88
CA GLU A 252 -22.39 -2.09 7.58
C GLU A 252 -23.38 -2.21 8.76
N PRO A 253 -24.24 -1.20 8.99
CA PRO A 253 -24.39 0.04 8.21
C PRO A 253 -23.42 1.15 8.59
N PHE A 254 -22.65 0.98 9.66
CA PHE A 254 -21.87 2.06 10.24
C PHE A 254 -20.78 2.61 9.34
N LEU A 255 -20.20 1.80 8.45
CA LEU A 255 -19.25 2.29 7.43
C LEU A 255 -19.86 3.41 6.59
N CYS A 256 -21.08 3.19 6.08
CA CYS A 256 -21.78 4.15 5.23
C CYS A 256 -22.20 5.39 6.03
N LEU A 257 -22.62 5.19 7.28
CA LEU A 257 -23.07 6.26 8.17
C LEU A 257 -21.96 7.22 8.63
N GLN A 258 -20.70 6.94 8.29
CA GLN A 258 -19.60 7.91 8.50
C GLN A 258 -19.73 9.12 7.55
N CYS A 259 -20.34 8.93 6.38
CA CYS A 259 -20.50 9.97 5.36
C CYS A 259 -21.96 10.24 5.00
N HIS A 260 -22.84 9.24 5.15
CA HIS A 260 -24.27 9.36 4.84
C HIS A 260 -25.11 9.54 6.11
N GLU A 261 -26.04 10.48 6.08
CA GLU A 261 -27.09 10.52 7.09
C GLU A 261 -28.02 9.29 6.92
N SER A 262 -28.45 8.71 8.04
CA SER A 262 -29.34 7.56 8.04
C SER A 262 -30.68 7.84 7.35
N HIS A 263 -31.21 6.86 6.61
CA HIS A 263 -32.49 6.99 5.94
C HIS A 263 -33.68 7.19 6.91
N PHE A 264 -34.56 8.10 6.51
CA PHE A 264 -35.79 8.53 7.17
C PHE A 264 -36.82 7.41 7.41
N HIS A 265 -36.80 6.32 6.63
CA HIS A 265 -37.69 5.17 6.85
C HIS A 265 -37.36 4.35 8.09
N ALA A 266 -36.13 4.47 8.60
CA ALA A 266 -35.63 3.57 9.64
C ALA A 266 -35.40 4.29 10.99
N MET A 267 -35.20 5.62 11.00
CA MET A 267 -34.89 6.36 12.23
C MET A 267 -35.96 7.34 12.72
N ARG A 268 -37.06 7.53 11.99
CA ARG A 268 -38.17 8.36 12.47
C ARG A 268 -39.30 7.47 13.00
N ILE A 269 -39.70 7.71 14.25
CA ILE A 269 -41.04 7.33 14.71
C ILE A 269 -42.00 8.07 13.79
N GLY A 270 -42.96 7.34 13.19
CA GLY A 270 -43.97 7.93 12.31
C GLY A 270 -44.51 9.22 12.92
N SER A 271 -44.23 10.34 12.26
CA SER A 271 -44.77 11.63 12.67
C SER A 271 -46.24 11.64 12.28
N THR A 272 -47.14 11.84 13.23
CA THR A 272 -48.57 12.10 12.95
C THR A 272 -48.80 13.44 12.24
N THR A 273 -47.74 14.22 12.00
CA THR A 273 -47.79 15.48 11.27
C THR A 273 -47.93 15.19 9.78
N ALA A 274 -48.98 15.72 9.16
CA ALA A 274 -49.25 15.60 7.74
C ALA A 274 -48.03 16.03 6.90
N SER A 275 -47.77 15.31 5.79
CA SER A 275 -46.65 15.48 4.84
C SER A 275 -46.45 16.91 4.29
N SER A 276 -47.33 17.86 4.60
CA SER A 276 -47.22 19.26 4.20
C SER A 276 -46.16 20.07 4.97
N THR A 277 -45.38 19.47 5.88
CA THR A 277 -44.38 20.18 6.72
C THR A 277 -42.96 19.64 6.67
N LEU A 278 -42.66 18.63 5.86
CA LEU A 278 -41.30 18.07 5.77
C LEU A 278 -40.75 18.21 4.35
N ALA A 279 -40.28 19.42 4.04
CA ALA A 279 -39.36 19.66 2.94
C ALA A 279 -37.95 19.82 3.53
N PHE A 280 -37.03 18.93 3.19
CA PHE A 280 -35.60 19.15 3.45
C PHE A 280 -35.03 19.94 2.28
N ASP A 281 -34.93 21.25 2.44
CA ASP A 281 -34.02 22.07 1.64
C ASP A 281 -32.67 22.11 2.37
N ALA A 282 -31.68 21.37 1.86
CA ALA A 282 -30.33 21.33 2.42
C ALA A 282 -29.61 22.69 2.40
N ASN A 283 -30.13 23.69 1.67
CA ASN A 283 -29.58 25.05 1.60
C ASN A 283 -30.25 26.05 2.56
N GLN A 284 -31.30 25.66 3.29
CA GLN A 284 -32.00 26.54 4.25
C GLN A 284 -32.11 25.93 5.64
N LEU A 285 -30.96 25.70 6.28
CA LEU A 285 -30.90 25.17 7.66
C LEU A 285 -31.42 26.13 8.76
N ALA A 286 -31.82 27.36 8.43
CA ALA A 286 -32.05 28.42 9.42
C ALA A 286 -33.40 29.15 9.31
N THR A 287 -34.25 28.82 8.34
CA THR A 287 -35.56 29.48 8.21
C THR A 287 -36.62 28.47 7.83
N GLU A 288 -37.61 28.33 8.72
CA GLU A 288 -38.87 27.61 8.49
C GLU A 288 -39.34 27.81 7.04
N PRO A 289 -39.56 26.73 6.27
CA PRO A 289 -39.94 26.87 4.88
C PRO A 289 -41.30 27.58 4.80
N ALA A 290 -41.32 28.68 4.06
CA ALA A 290 -42.55 29.38 3.76
C ALA A 290 -43.49 28.45 2.99
N ASN A 291 -44.74 28.38 3.45
CA ASN A 291 -45.80 27.55 2.91
C ASN A 291 -45.92 27.74 1.37
N GLY A 292 -45.63 26.70 0.56
CA GLY A 292 -46.09 26.64 -0.83
C GLY A 292 -45.10 26.44 -1.99
N THR A 293 -43.87 25.95 -1.81
CA THR A 293 -42.99 25.63 -2.95
C THR A 293 -42.89 24.12 -3.22
N THR A 294 -43.64 23.67 -4.24
CA THR A 294 -43.44 22.53 -5.19
C THR A 294 -42.94 21.19 -4.63
N ILE A 295 -43.59 20.02 -4.76
CA ILE A 295 -44.34 19.39 -5.87
C ILE A 295 -45.40 18.44 -5.25
N ALA A 296 -46.59 18.39 -5.85
CA ALA A 296 -47.67 17.41 -5.62
C ALA A 296 -48.32 17.40 -4.22
N ALA A 297 -49.14 18.43 -3.98
CA ALA A 297 -50.29 18.34 -3.08
C ALA A 297 -51.27 17.25 -3.57
N SER A 298 -51.09 16.02 -3.12
CA SER A 298 -52.19 15.07 -3.01
C SER A 298 -52.74 15.20 -1.57
N THR A 299 -54.01 15.55 -1.46
CA THR A 299 -54.76 15.78 -0.23
C THR A 299 -55.05 14.51 0.59
N ALA A 300 -54.36 13.41 0.30
CA ALA A 300 -54.34 12.23 1.14
C ALA A 300 -53.10 12.33 2.03
N GLY A 301 -53.28 12.48 3.34
CA GLY A 301 -52.20 12.28 4.29
C GLY A 301 -51.65 10.87 4.10
N ILE A 302 -50.50 10.76 3.43
CA ILE A 302 -49.75 9.51 3.41
C ILE A 302 -49.10 9.44 4.79
N ASP A 303 -49.69 8.61 5.64
CA ASP A 303 -49.06 8.22 6.89
C ASP A 303 -47.79 7.44 6.52
N PHE A 304 -46.63 8.08 6.64
CA PHE A 304 -45.36 7.36 6.64
C PHE A 304 -45.22 6.71 8.02
N GLY A 305 -46.07 5.72 8.27
CA GLY A 305 -45.88 4.79 9.35
C GLY A 305 -44.54 4.11 9.11
N ASN A 306 -43.65 4.19 10.09
CA ASN A 306 -42.52 3.28 10.13
C ASN A 306 -43.11 1.87 10.08
N SER A 307 -42.92 1.15 8.97
CA SER A 307 -43.47 -0.19 8.76
C SER A 307 -43.00 -1.19 9.81
N HIS A 308 -41.95 -0.83 10.56
CA HIS A 308 -41.37 -1.60 11.65
C HIS A 308 -41.69 -1.04 13.05
N GLY A 309 -42.48 0.03 13.16
CA GLY A 309 -42.91 0.59 14.45
C GLY A 309 -41.75 0.92 15.39
N GLN A 310 -41.81 0.41 16.63
CA GLN A 310 -40.72 0.58 17.62
C GLN A 310 -39.42 -0.14 17.24
N GLU A 311 -39.49 -1.14 16.36
CA GLU A 311 -38.34 -1.91 15.91
C GLU A 311 -37.60 -1.23 14.76
N GLY A 312 -38.13 -0.15 14.19
CA GLY A 312 -37.52 0.50 13.04
C GLY A 312 -36.09 0.97 13.29
N TRP A 313 -35.77 1.40 14.51
CA TRP A 313 -34.40 1.73 14.89
C TRP A 313 -33.49 0.50 14.85
N ALA A 314 -33.95 -0.65 15.34
CA ALA A 314 -33.20 -1.90 15.26
C ALA A 314 -33.05 -2.36 13.79
N MET A 315 -34.05 -2.16 12.95
CA MET A 315 -33.97 -2.45 11.51
C MET A 315 -33.00 -1.51 10.79
N ALA A 316 -32.95 -0.23 11.18
CA ALA A 316 -32.03 0.77 10.63
C ALA A 316 -30.56 0.38 10.84
N PHE A 317 -30.25 -0.06 12.05
CA PHE A 317 -28.88 -0.39 12.45
C PHE A 317 -28.51 -1.86 12.25
N GLY A 318 -29.50 -2.74 12.06
CA GLY A 318 -29.32 -4.18 11.84
C GLY A 318 -29.33 -4.60 10.37
N THR A 319 -29.73 -3.72 9.44
CA THR A 319 -29.78 -4.02 8.00
C THR A 319 -28.52 -3.48 7.31
N LYS A 320 -27.84 -4.34 6.54
CA LYS A 320 -26.72 -3.91 5.69
C LYS A 320 -27.25 -2.97 4.59
N CYS A 321 -26.59 -1.83 4.37
CA CYS A 321 -26.97 -0.87 3.34
C CYS A 321 -26.97 -1.50 1.94
N THR A 322 -26.03 -2.43 1.70
CA THR A 322 -25.88 -3.19 0.44
C THR A 322 -27.05 -4.11 0.11
N VAL A 323 -27.96 -4.38 1.05
CA VAL A 323 -29.22 -5.10 0.76
C VAL A 323 -30.10 -4.29 -0.20
N CYS A 324 -30.12 -2.97 -0.05
CA CYS A 324 -30.89 -2.07 -0.91
C CYS A 324 -30.00 -1.34 -1.93
N HIS A 325 -28.75 -1.05 -1.58
CA HIS A 325 -27.75 -0.38 -2.41
C HIS A 325 -26.72 -1.39 -2.94
N SER A 326 -27.14 -2.26 -3.85
CA SER A 326 -26.29 -3.35 -4.35
C SER A 326 -25.13 -2.91 -5.23
N VAL A 327 -25.16 -1.67 -5.75
CA VAL A 327 -24.13 -1.11 -6.62
C VAL A 327 -23.52 0.14 -5.99
N VAL A 328 -22.52 -0.07 -5.13
CA VAL A 328 -21.86 0.99 -4.34
C VAL A 328 -20.69 1.62 -5.09
N HIS A 329 -19.99 0.89 -5.96
CA HIS A 329 -18.73 1.37 -6.56
C HIS A 329 -18.95 2.31 -7.76
N GLY A 330 -20.07 2.16 -8.45
CA GLY A 330 -20.44 2.93 -9.62
C GLY A 330 -21.18 2.09 -10.65
N SER A 331 -21.95 2.75 -11.52
CA SER A 331 -22.80 2.11 -12.53
C SER A 331 -23.09 3.04 -13.70
N ASP A 332 -23.20 2.47 -14.90
CA ASP A 332 -23.73 3.19 -16.07
C ASP A 332 -25.26 3.30 -16.07
N LEU A 333 -25.91 2.50 -15.22
CA LEU A 333 -27.34 2.58 -14.96
C LEU A 333 -27.59 3.49 -13.76
N PRO A 334 -28.64 4.34 -13.80
CA PRO A 334 -29.06 5.10 -12.62
C PRO A 334 -29.30 4.14 -11.46
N SER A 335 -28.89 4.52 -10.25
CA SER A 335 -28.99 3.71 -9.04
C SER A 335 -30.38 3.09 -8.96
N GLN A 336 -30.49 1.78 -9.21
CA GLN A 336 -31.79 1.12 -9.14
C GLN A 336 -32.19 1.11 -7.67
N THR A 337 -33.22 1.90 -7.35
CA THR A 337 -33.81 1.89 -6.02
C THR A 337 -34.57 0.58 -5.87
N SER A 338 -34.01 -0.32 -5.08
CA SER A 338 -34.55 -1.64 -4.73
C SER A 338 -34.34 -2.75 -5.78
N PRO A 339 -34.15 -4.02 -5.33
CA PRO A 339 -34.64 -5.14 -6.10
C PRO A 339 -36.14 -4.91 -6.29
N THR A 340 -36.56 -4.59 -7.50
CA THR A 340 -37.98 -4.59 -7.83
C THR A 340 -38.42 -6.05 -7.78
N ILE A 341 -38.99 -6.45 -6.65
CA ILE A 341 -39.88 -7.62 -6.61
C ILE A 341 -41.06 -7.21 -7.47
N GLY A 342 -41.20 -7.81 -8.65
CA GLY A 342 -42.39 -7.59 -9.47
C GLY A 342 -43.65 -7.98 -8.69
N ASN A 343 -44.81 -7.46 -9.06
CA ASN A 343 -46.10 -7.80 -8.44
C ASN A 343 -46.46 -9.30 -8.46
N ASN A 344 -45.64 -10.12 -9.11
CA ASN A 344 -45.68 -11.58 -9.23
C ASN A 344 -44.74 -12.31 -8.26
N GLY A 345 -44.02 -11.61 -7.36
CA GLY A 345 -43.11 -12.24 -6.39
C GLY A 345 -41.79 -12.74 -6.99
N GLU A 346 -41.60 -12.55 -8.29
CA GLU A 346 -40.33 -12.80 -8.97
C GLU A 346 -39.55 -11.48 -8.98
N GLY A 347 -38.57 -11.36 -8.08
CA GLY A 347 -37.53 -10.34 -8.22
C GLY A 347 -36.69 -10.62 -9.48
N PHE A 348 -36.03 -9.60 -10.01
CA PHE A 348 -34.96 -9.82 -10.99
C PHE A 348 -34.00 -10.88 -10.42
N PRO A 349 -33.65 -11.92 -11.20
CA PRO A 349 -33.03 -13.15 -10.69
C PRO A 349 -31.62 -12.95 -10.09
N ASP A 350 -31.04 -11.76 -10.19
CA ASP A 350 -29.60 -11.58 -10.04
C ASP A 350 -29.26 -10.66 -8.87
N GLY A 351 -29.86 -10.90 -7.70
CA GLY A 351 -29.59 -10.21 -6.43
C GLY A 351 -28.11 -10.27 -6.01
N GLY A 352 -27.28 -9.41 -6.61
CA GLY A 352 -25.86 -9.25 -6.31
C GLY A 352 -24.96 -10.43 -6.68
N LYS A 353 -25.45 -11.44 -7.42
CA LYS A 353 -24.61 -12.53 -7.95
C LYS A 353 -24.47 -12.42 -9.47
N GLY A 354 -23.46 -11.65 -9.87
CA GLY A 354 -22.66 -11.90 -11.06
C GLY A 354 -23.36 -11.90 -12.41
N LEU A 355 -23.21 -10.79 -13.14
CA LEU A 355 -22.87 -10.93 -14.56
C LEU A 355 -21.42 -11.38 -14.64
N THR A 356 -21.22 -12.69 -14.59
CA THR A 356 -20.06 -13.31 -15.25
C THR A 356 -20.18 -13.06 -16.74
N ARG A 357 -19.35 -12.17 -17.25
CA ARG A 357 -18.65 -12.41 -18.51
C ARG A 357 -17.18 -12.09 -18.33
#